data_AF-A0A543HSK2-F1
#
_entry.id   AF-A0A543HSK2-F1
#
_cell.length_a   1.000
_cell.length_b   1.000
_cell.length_c   1.000
_cell.angle_alpha   90.00
_cell.angle_beta   90.00
_cell.angle_gamma   90.00
#
_symmetry.space_group_name_H-M   'P 1'
#
loop_
_entity.id
_entity.type
_entity.pdbx_description
1 polymer ?
#
loop_
_entity_poly.entity_id
_entity_poly.type
_entity_poly.pdbx_seq_one_letter_code
_entity_poly.pdbx_strand_id
1 'polypeptide(L)'
;MNEPRDIERAAIEHDRDLAWALFEAQPKHPRIPQLTQSVLARVPEFTGMIILLARHRKACGEKDEARQLLQELIGQRDRQYLNALRDLRDLEYSEGRYVECLRLAQLVLQEDPESDWEDFIDLGAAMVFPIDPETGWALIDDAVEMCARTDPDNYATALGLRAAHFLAFGVPPDRFLVAAEQAIEADPTQSVIATALAYAYLYSYRLEDASEILSRVLREDPTDEFAQAAMSVAKAMLAPLESGAGTMDDLRSAGAGEIAWRILRDKSFGTSVDEALLALEAVMPDDLAQSLRPPLSREEARESRGEDKVIAWHDGQVPGTGELWGQGWPFRLMTAAEIGEMDEAIEQHPQDWPQWKNESEYYQQIFTDDAGAYLIEGPGGRLYRRGTREADQEIAASLSDWLWDRVAAFGGHDPRPGRAGRMR
;
A
#
# COMPACT_ATOMS: atom_id res chain seq x y z
N MET A 1 -47.06 -5.39 -39.79
CA MET A 1 -47.56 -4.94 -38.47
C MET A 1 -46.92 -5.87 -37.46
N ASN A 2 -45.95 -5.40 -36.68
CA ASN A 2 -45.34 -6.21 -35.62
C ASN A 2 -46.40 -6.50 -34.56
N GLU A 3 -46.42 -7.73 -34.02
CA GLU A 3 -47.35 -8.07 -32.96
C GLU A 3 -47.01 -7.26 -31.70
N PRO A 4 -47.98 -6.88 -30.86
CA PRO A 4 -47.72 -6.13 -29.63
C PRO A 4 -46.65 -6.77 -28.72
N ARG A 5 -46.53 -8.10 -28.75
CA ARG A 5 -45.49 -8.86 -28.03
C ARG A 5 -44.07 -8.62 -28.57
N ASP A 6 -43.93 -8.37 -29.87
CA ASP A 6 -42.62 -8.07 -30.48
C ASP A 6 -42.14 -6.67 -30.09
N ILE A 7 -43.06 -5.72 -29.92
CA ILE A 7 -42.76 -4.35 -29.49
C ILE A 7 -42.30 -4.34 -28.02
N GLU A 8 -43.00 -5.06 -27.15
CA GLU A 8 -42.64 -5.17 -25.74
C GLU A 8 -41.29 -5.86 -25.53
N ARG A 9 -41.05 -6.96 -26.27
CA ARG A 9 -39.75 -7.63 -26.26
C ARG A 9 -38.61 -6.72 -26.71
N ALA A 10 -38.79 -5.99 -27.83
CA ALA A 10 -37.78 -5.06 -28.32
C ALA A 10 -37.50 -3.93 -27.32
N ALA A 11 -38.51 -3.45 -26.58
CA ALA A 11 -38.33 -2.46 -25.54
C ALA A 11 -37.53 -3.00 -24.33
N ILE A 12 -37.78 -4.25 -23.92
CA ILE A 12 -37.02 -4.92 -22.85
C ILE A 12 -35.54 -5.10 -23.27
N GLU A 13 -35.31 -5.58 -24.49
CA GLU A 13 -33.95 -5.76 -25.05
C GLU A 13 -33.22 -4.40 -25.14
N HIS A 14 -33.91 -3.35 -25.59
CA HIS A 14 -33.35 -2.00 -25.64
C HIS A 14 -32.98 -1.46 -24.25
N ASP A 15 -33.88 -1.54 -23.26
CA ASP A 15 -33.61 -1.07 -21.90
C ASP A 15 -32.42 -1.82 -21.27
N ARG A 16 -32.35 -3.14 -21.49
CA ARG A 16 -31.25 -3.99 -21.04
C ARG A 16 -29.92 -3.56 -21.66
N ASP A 17 -29.85 -3.50 -22.98
CA ASP A 17 -28.61 -3.23 -23.71
C ASP A 17 -28.12 -1.80 -23.42
N LEU A 18 -29.05 -0.84 -23.30
CA LEU A 18 -28.72 0.51 -22.90
C LEU A 18 -28.18 0.57 -21.46
N ALA A 19 -28.73 -0.21 -20.53
CA ALA A 19 -28.24 -0.23 -19.15
C ALA A 19 -26.79 -0.75 -19.07
N TRP A 20 -26.47 -1.83 -19.80
CA TRP A 20 -25.11 -2.35 -19.88
C TRP A 20 -24.15 -1.38 -20.56
N ALA A 21 -24.51 -0.83 -21.72
CA ALA A 21 -23.70 0.16 -22.42
C ALA A 21 -23.46 1.42 -21.56
N LEU A 22 -24.47 1.86 -20.80
CA LEU A 22 -24.31 2.96 -19.85
C LEU A 22 -23.38 2.59 -18.70
N PHE A 23 -23.44 1.37 -18.19
CA PHE A 23 -22.53 0.94 -17.12
C PHE A 23 -21.09 0.87 -17.61
N GLU A 24 -20.84 0.33 -18.80
CA GLU A 24 -19.51 0.29 -19.41
C GLU A 24 -18.93 1.69 -19.63
N ALA A 25 -19.74 2.64 -20.11
CA ALA A 25 -19.29 4.00 -20.38
C ALA A 25 -19.23 4.90 -19.13
N GLN A 26 -20.19 4.76 -18.22
CA GLN A 26 -20.33 5.57 -17.02
C GLN A 26 -21.03 4.76 -15.91
N PRO A 27 -20.27 3.97 -15.11
CA PRO A 27 -20.82 3.06 -14.09
C PRO A 27 -21.77 3.71 -13.09
N LYS A 28 -21.61 5.03 -12.83
CA LYS A 28 -22.43 5.81 -11.89
C LYS A 28 -23.61 6.54 -12.55
N HIS A 29 -23.95 6.21 -13.80
CA HIS A 29 -25.00 6.92 -14.53
C HIS A 29 -26.39 6.70 -13.88
N PRO A 30 -27.15 7.76 -13.56
CA PRO A 30 -28.38 7.67 -12.74
C PRO A 30 -29.56 6.97 -13.42
N ARG A 31 -29.50 6.75 -14.74
CA ARG A 31 -30.52 5.95 -15.46
C ARG A 31 -30.37 4.43 -15.29
N ILE A 32 -29.22 3.92 -14.83
CA ILE A 32 -29.00 2.48 -14.71
C ILE A 32 -30.03 1.82 -13.77
N PRO A 33 -30.32 2.37 -12.56
CA PRO A 33 -31.38 1.84 -11.70
C PRO A 33 -32.78 1.86 -12.34
N GLN A 34 -33.09 2.89 -13.13
CA GLN A 34 -34.39 3.02 -13.78
C GLN A 34 -34.57 1.97 -14.86
N LEU A 35 -33.53 1.74 -15.67
CA LEU A 35 -33.55 0.75 -16.75
C LEU A 35 -33.55 -0.68 -16.20
N THR A 36 -32.73 -0.96 -15.19
CA THR A 36 -32.71 -2.27 -14.51
C THR A 36 -34.07 -2.61 -13.89
N GLN A 37 -34.70 -1.67 -13.16
CA GLN A 37 -36.05 -1.83 -12.60
C GLN A 37 -37.12 -1.98 -13.68
N SER A 38 -37.03 -1.21 -14.77
CA SER A 38 -37.92 -1.29 -15.93
C SER A 38 -37.92 -2.70 -16.54
N VAL A 39 -36.75 -3.31 -16.69
CA VAL A 39 -36.60 -4.69 -17.16
C VAL A 39 -37.14 -5.69 -16.13
N LEU A 40 -36.73 -5.59 -14.86
CA LEU A 40 -37.13 -6.53 -13.80
C LEU A 40 -38.63 -6.50 -13.50
N ALA A 41 -39.30 -5.35 -13.66
CA ALA A 41 -40.75 -5.25 -13.51
C ALA A 41 -41.51 -6.03 -14.60
N ARG A 42 -40.90 -6.21 -15.77
CA ARG A 42 -41.50 -6.92 -16.92
C ARG A 42 -41.03 -8.37 -16.97
N VAL A 43 -39.79 -8.64 -16.55
CA VAL A 43 -39.14 -9.95 -16.58
C VAL A 43 -38.34 -10.16 -15.28
N PRO A 44 -39.01 -10.50 -14.15
CA PRO A 44 -38.36 -10.63 -12.85
C PRO A 44 -37.25 -11.70 -12.79
N GLU A 45 -37.36 -12.74 -13.62
CA GLU A 45 -36.37 -13.82 -13.76
C GLU A 45 -35.07 -13.39 -14.47
N PHE A 46 -35.02 -12.16 -14.99
CA PHE A 46 -33.84 -11.63 -15.66
C PHE A 46 -32.81 -11.10 -14.65
N THR A 47 -32.37 -12.00 -13.76
CA THR A 47 -31.49 -11.76 -12.61
C THR A 47 -30.13 -11.14 -12.94
N GLY A 48 -29.69 -11.21 -14.21
CA GLY A 48 -28.52 -10.45 -14.68
C GLY A 48 -28.66 -8.93 -14.50
N MET A 49 -29.88 -8.40 -14.44
CA MET A 49 -30.09 -6.98 -14.11
C MET A 49 -29.90 -6.67 -12.63
N ILE A 50 -30.06 -7.65 -11.75
CA ILE A 50 -29.77 -7.49 -10.33
C ILE A 50 -28.26 -7.43 -10.12
N ILE A 51 -27.48 -8.26 -10.83
CA ILE A 51 -26.00 -8.16 -10.89
C ILE A 51 -25.58 -6.76 -11.35
N LEU A 52 -26.12 -6.28 -12.48
CA LEU A 52 -25.82 -4.95 -12.99
C LEU A 52 -26.15 -3.85 -11.98
N LEU A 53 -27.31 -3.96 -11.31
CA LEU A 53 -27.70 -3.01 -10.27
C LEU A 53 -26.73 -3.05 -9.09
N ALA A 54 -26.33 -4.23 -8.61
CA ALA A 54 -25.36 -4.36 -7.54
C ALA A 54 -24.00 -3.73 -7.91
N ARG A 55 -23.50 -3.96 -9.12
CA ARG A 55 -22.28 -3.33 -9.64
C ARG A 55 -22.38 -1.81 -9.73
N HIS A 56 -23.53 -1.29 -10.17
CA HIS A 56 -23.82 0.15 -10.15
C HIS A 56 -23.80 0.72 -8.73
N ARG A 57 -24.48 0.07 -7.78
CA ARG A 57 -24.50 0.47 -6.35
C ARG A 57 -23.08 0.51 -5.77
N LYS A 58 -22.28 -0.53 -6.04
CA LYS A 58 -20.84 -0.57 -5.68
C LYS A 58 -20.09 0.62 -6.27
N ALA A 59 -20.27 0.94 -7.55
CA ALA A 59 -19.63 2.08 -8.19
C ALA A 59 -20.05 3.44 -7.61
N CYS A 60 -21.30 3.57 -7.15
CA CYS A 60 -21.83 4.73 -6.45
C CYS A 60 -21.35 4.84 -4.99
N GLY A 61 -20.69 3.81 -4.44
CA GLY A 61 -20.28 3.75 -3.05
C GLY A 61 -21.36 3.22 -2.10
N GLU A 62 -22.50 2.78 -2.63
CA GLU A 62 -23.64 2.21 -1.89
C GLU A 62 -23.38 0.70 -1.64
N LYS A 63 -22.29 0.42 -0.93
CA LYS A 63 -21.73 -0.94 -0.79
C LYS A 63 -22.64 -1.90 -0.01
N ASP A 64 -23.37 -1.41 0.99
CA ASP A 64 -24.32 -2.23 1.76
C ASP A 64 -25.51 -2.67 0.90
N GLU A 65 -26.04 -1.78 0.05
CA GLU A 65 -27.10 -2.13 -0.90
C GLU A 65 -26.61 -3.13 -1.95
N ALA A 66 -25.40 -2.94 -2.48
CA ALA A 66 -24.78 -3.90 -3.40
C ALA A 66 -24.64 -5.29 -2.76
N ARG A 67 -24.17 -5.34 -1.50
CA ARG A 67 -24.04 -6.59 -0.72
C ARG A 67 -25.38 -7.29 -0.56
N GLN A 68 -26.42 -6.55 -0.18
CA GLN A 68 -27.76 -7.12 0.01
C GLN A 68 -28.27 -7.75 -1.30
N LEU A 69 -28.17 -7.05 -2.43
CA LEU A 69 -28.61 -7.56 -3.73
C LEU A 69 -27.88 -8.85 -4.13
N LEU A 70 -26.57 -8.92 -3.89
CA LEU A 70 -25.76 -10.11 -4.18
C LEU A 70 -26.11 -11.28 -3.28
N GLN A 71 -26.33 -11.03 -1.98
CA GLN A 71 -26.77 -12.06 -1.03
C GLN A 71 -28.15 -12.62 -1.38
N GLU A 72 -29.08 -11.76 -1.79
CA GLU A 72 -30.40 -12.18 -2.27
C GLU A 72 -30.30 -13.08 -3.51
N LEU A 73 -29.43 -12.75 -4.47
CA LEU A 73 -29.17 -13.60 -5.65
C LEU A 73 -28.55 -14.94 -5.27
N ILE A 74 -27.56 -14.96 -4.38
CA ILE A 74 -26.94 -16.19 -3.88
C ILE A 74 -27.99 -17.10 -3.25
N GLY A 75 -28.93 -16.54 -2.49
CA GLY A 75 -30.03 -17.28 -1.88
C GLY A 75 -30.99 -17.93 -2.89
N GLN A 76 -31.12 -17.36 -4.09
CA GLN A 76 -31.98 -17.91 -5.15
C GLN A 76 -31.37 -19.12 -5.86
N ARG A 77 -30.03 -19.26 -5.83
CA ARG A 77 -29.28 -20.34 -6.50
C ARG A 77 -29.66 -20.55 -7.98
N ASP A 78 -29.82 -19.45 -8.70
CA ASP A 78 -30.15 -19.47 -10.12
C ASP A 78 -28.88 -19.46 -11.01
N ARG A 79 -29.05 -19.22 -12.31
CA ARG A 79 -27.94 -19.16 -13.28
C ARG A 79 -26.92 -18.04 -13.01
N GLN A 80 -27.22 -17.06 -12.16
CA GLN A 80 -26.29 -15.98 -11.80
C GLN A 80 -25.60 -16.25 -10.46
N TYR A 81 -25.85 -17.39 -9.81
CA TYR A 81 -25.29 -17.75 -8.51
C TYR A 81 -23.76 -17.58 -8.44
N LEU A 82 -23.01 -18.15 -9.40
CA LEU A 82 -21.55 -18.04 -9.42
C LEU A 82 -21.06 -16.60 -9.64
N ASN A 83 -21.70 -15.85 -10.56
CA ASN A 83 -21.39 -14.44 -10.78
C ASN A 83 -21.66 -13.60 -9.53
N ALA A 84 -22.75 -13.89 -8.80
CA ALA A 84 -23.07 -13.22 -7.56
C ALA A 84 -22.05 -13.54 -6.45
N LEU A 85 -21.55 -14.79 -6.38
CA LEU A 85 -20.47 -15.16 -5.47
C LEU A 85 -19.17 -14.43 -5.77
N ARG A 86 -18.74 -14.38 -7.05
CA ARG A 86 -17.54 -13.64 -7.48
C ARG A 86 -17.66 -12.14 -7.19
N ASP A 87 -18.78 -11.52 -7.59
CA ASP A 87 -19.01 -10.09 -7.33
C ASP A 87 -19.05 -9.77 -5.83
N LEU A 88 -19.61 -10.68 -5.00
CA LEU A 88 -19.63 -10.52 -3.56
C LEU A 88 -18.23 -10.69 -2.97
N ARG A 89 -17.46 -11.70 -3.39
CA ARG A 89 -16.05 -11.88 -3.00
C ARG A 89 -15.26 -10.61 -3.25
N ASP A 90 -15.37 -10.04 -4.45
CA ASP A 90 -14.64 -8.83 -4.84
C ASP A 90 -15.11 -7.58 -4.08
N LEU A 91 -16.39 -7.53 -3.70
CA LEU A 91 -16.91 -6.50 -2.83
C LEU A 91 -16.32 -6.61 -1.42
N GLU A 92 -16.34 -7.80 -0.82
CA GLU A 92 -15.79 -8.04 0.52
C GLU A 92 -14.28 -7.78 0.56
N TYR A 93 -13.54 -8.15 -0.50
CA TYR A 93 -12.13 -7.80 -0.67
C TYR A 93 -11.92 -6.28 -0.65
N SER A 94 -12.69 -5.53 -1.45
CA SER A 94 -12.59 -4.06 -1.53
C SER A 94 -12.99 -3.32 -0.24
N GLU A 95 -13.63 -4.03 0.69
CA GLU A 95 -14.04 -3.54 2.01
C GLU A 95 -13.10 -3.99 3.13
N GLY A 96 -12.00 -4.66 2.80
CA GLY A 96 -11.06 -5.21 3.78
C GLY A 96 -11.64 -6.37 4.60
N ARG A 97 -12.78 -6.95 4.19
CA ARG A 97 -13.43 -8.08 4.87
C ARG A 97 -12.82 -9.39 4.37
N TYR A 98 -11.51 -9.53 4.56
CA TYR A 98 -10.70 -10.58 3.96
C TYR A 98 -11.10 -12.00 4.37
N VAL A 99 -11.57 -12.21 5.60
CA VAL A 99 -12.08 -13.52 6.06
C VAL A 99 -13.29 -13.97 5.25
N GLU A 100 -14.23 -13.06 5.01
CA GLU A 100 -15.43 -13.37 4.22
C GLU A 100 -15.10 -13.50 2.74
N CYS A 101 -14.21 -12.65 2.22
CA CYS A 101 -13.67 -12.79 0.87
C CYS A 101 -13.06 -14.19 0.66
N LEU A 102 -12.21 -14.66 1.58
CA LEU A 102 -11.61 -16.00 1.52
C LEU A 102 -12.67 -17.10 1.52
N ARG A 103 -13.68 -17.00 2.40
CA ARG A 103 -14.78 -17.97 2.44
C ARG A 103 -15.53 -18.02 1.11
N LEU A 104 -15.79 -16.86 0.49
CA LEU A 104 -16.48 -16.77 -0.79
C LEU A 104 -15.62 -17.28 -1.95
N ALA A 105 -14.31 -16.97 -1.99
CA ALA A 105 -13.38 -17.48 -2.99
C ALA A 105 -13.30 -19.01 -2.96
N GLN A 106 -13.23 -19.61 -1.76
CA GLN A 106 -13.29 -21.06 -1.60
C GLN A 106 -14.63 -21.64 -2.07
N LEU A 107 -15.73 -20.94 -1.83
CA LEU A 107 -17.05 -21.38 -2.26
C LEU A 107 -17.21 -21.33 -3.78
N VAL A 108 -16.62 -20.33 -4.46
CA VAL A 108 -16.57 -20.29 -5.94
C VAL A 108 -15.91 -21.56 -6.48
N LEU A 109 -14.71 -21.90 -6.01
CA LEU A 109 -14.00 -23.11 -6.46
C LEU A 109 -14.74 -24.43 -6.14
N GLN A 110 -15.53 -24.45 -5.07
CA GLN A 110 -16.32 -25.64 -4.70
C GLN A 110 -17.54 -25.83 -5.60
N GLU A 111 -18.13 -24.73 -6.06
CA GLU A 111 -19.40 -24.73 -6.81
C GLU A 111 -19.18 -24.67 -8.31
N ASP A 112 -18.00 -24.23 -8.77
CA ASP A 112 -17.64 -24.14 -10.18
C ASP A 112 -16.63 -25.25 -10.56
N PRO A 113 -17.08 -26.34 -11.22
CA PRO A 113 -16.17 -27.38 -11.71
C PRO A 113 -15.30 -26.90 -12.88
N GLU A 114 -15.60 -25.75 -13.47
CA GLU A 114 -14.85 -25.12 -14.56
C GLU A 114 -14.01 -23.93 -14.07
N SER A 115 -13.79 -23.78 -12.76
CA SER A 115 -12.92 -22.73 -12.21
C SER A 115 -11.57 -22.69 -12.92
N ASP A 116 -11.18 -21.48 -13.29
CA ASP A 116 -10.00 -21.20 -14.09
C ASP A 116 -8.90 -20.52 -13.26
N TRP A 117 -7.85 -20.11 -13.94
CA TRP A 117 -6.70 -19.47 -13.31
C TRP A 117 -7.05 -18.13 -12.64
N GLU A 118 -8.09 -17.40 -13.08
CA GLU A 118 -8.51 -16.14 -12.44
C GLU A 118 -9.07 -16.41 -11.05
N ASP A 119 -9.95 -17.41 -10.92
CA ASP A 119 -10.50 -17.80 -9.61
C ASP A 119 -9.40 -18.23 -8.62
N PHE A 120 -8.33 -18.87 -9.11
CA PHE A 120 -7.17 -19.24 -8.27
C PHE A 120 -6.31 -18.03 -7.88
N ILE A 121 -6.11 -17.05 -8.77
CA ILE A 121 -5.47 -15.78 -8.40
C ILE A 121 -6.28 -15.09 -7.30
N ASP A 122 -7.61 -15.00 -7.46
CA ASP A 122 -8.49 -14.36 -6.50
C ASP A 122 -8.52 -15.08 -5.15
N LEU A 123 -8.45 -16.42 -5.14
CA LEU A 123 -8.27 -17.18 -3.91
C LEU A 123 -6.91 -16.85 -3.26
N GLY A 124 -5.83 -16.85 -4.03
CA GLY A 124 -4.50 -16.51 -3.53
C GLY A 124 -4.47 -15.10 -2.91
N ALA A 125 -5.07 -14.13 -3.58
CA ALA A 125 -5.27 -12.77 -3.10
C ALA A 125 -6.07 -12.71 -1.79
N ALA A 126 -7.14 -13.50 -1.68
CA ALA A 126 -7.96 -13.58 -0.48
C ALA A 126 -7.26 -14.25 0.71
N MET A 127 -6.23 -15.07 0.49
CA MET A 127 -5.47 -15.78 1.53
C MET A 127 -4.41 -14.91 2.22
N VAL A 128 -3.90 -13.87 1.54
CA VAL A 128 -2.72 -13.10 1.98
C VAL A 128 -2.87 -12.52 3.39
N PHE A 129 -4.05 -12.00 3.73
CA PHE A 129 -4.29 -11.37 5.04
C PHE A 129 -4.84 -12.33 6.12
N PRO A 130 -5.80 -13.24 5.83
CA PRO A 130 -6.40 -14.09 6.88
C PRO A 130 -5.55 -15.29 7.31
N ILE A 131 -4.67 -15.81 6.45
CA ILE A 131 -3.90 -17.03 6.72
C ILE A 131 -2.42 -16.68 6.83
N ASP A 132 -1.74 -16.59 5.70
CA ASP A 132 -0.35 -16.22 5.60
C ASP A 132 -0.04 -15.71 4.18
N PRO A 133 0.81 -14.67 4.05
CA PRO A 133 1.12 -14.09 2.74
C PRO A 133 1.80 -15.06 1.76
N GLU A 134 2.74 -15.89 2.23
CA GLU A 134 3.54 -16.76 1.36
C GLU A 134 2.68 -17.80 0.64
N THR A 135 1.73 -18.42 1.33
CA THR A 135 0.79 -19.37 0.71
C THR A 135 -0.09 -18.67 -0.32
N GLY A 136 -0.58 -17.46 -0.01
CA GLY A 136 -1.35 -16.66 -0.97
C GLY A 136 -0.53 -16.32 -2.22
N TRP A 137 0.71 -15.87 -2.06
CA TRP A 137 1.59 -15.53 -3.18
C TRP A 137 1.97 -16.75 -4.02
N ALA A 138 2.26 -17.88 -3.38
CA ALA A 138 2.54 -19.13 -4.09
C ALA A 138 1.34 -19.59 -4.93
N LEU A 139 0.11 -19.45 -4.41
CA LEU A 139 -1.09 -19.79 -5.17
C LEU A 139 -1.31 -18.88 -6.38
N ILE A 140 -0.98 -17.59 -6.27
CA ILE A 140 -1.02 -16.67 -7.42
C ILE A 140 0.02 -17.09 -8.48
N ASP A 141 1.23 -17.47 -8.07
CA ASP A 141 2.25 -17.98 -9.00
C ASP A 141 1.78 -19.28 -9.69
N ASP A 142 1.25 -20.24 -8.94
CA ASP A 142 0.70 -21.50 -9.48
C ASP A 142 -0.44 -21.24 -10.48
N ALA A 143 -1.28 -20.24 -10.22
CA ALA A 143 -2.37 -19.84 -11.10
C ALA A 143 -1.85 -19.22 -12.42
N VAL A 144 -0.79 -18.41 -12.37
CA VAL A 144 -0.11 -17.90 -13.58
C VAL A 144 0.46 -19.06 -14.41
N GLU A 145 1.07 -20.06 -13.77
CA GLU A 145 1.56 -21.27 -14.44
C GLU A 145 0.41 -22.13 -15.01
N MET A 146 -0.75 -22.13 -14.35
CA MET A 146 -1.96 -22.76 -14.88
C MET A 146 -2.41 -22.04 -16.15
N CYS A 147 -2.52 -20.71 -16.12
CA CYS A 147 -2.89 -19.87 -17.27
C CYS A 147 -2.01 -20.17 -18.49
N ALA A 148 -0.67 -20.19 -18.31
CA ALA A 148 0.26 -20.53 -19.39
C ALA A 148 -0.03 -21.86 -20.09
N ARG A 149 -0.60 -22.84 -19.37
CA ARG A 149 -0.90 -24.18 -19.88
C ARG A 149 -2.29 -24.30 -20.47
N THR A 150 -3.28 -23.65 -19.86
CA THR A 150 -4.71 -23.84 -20.19
C THR A 150 -5.28 -22.72 -21.06
N ASP A 151 -4.72 -21.52 -20.97
CA ASP A 151 -5.21 -20.31 -21.63
C ASP A 151 -4.05 -19.35 -21.99
N PRO A 152 -3.16 -19.76 -22.92
CA PRO A 152 -1.93 -19.01 -23.21
C PRO A 152 -2.18 -17.63 -23.83
N ASP A 153 -3.36 -17.40 -24.41
CA ASP A 153 -3.72 -16.10 -24.99
C ASP A 153 -3.91 -15.03 -23.90
N ASN A 154 -4.27 -15.43 -22.66
CA ASN A 154 -4.40 -14.55 -21.51
C ASN A 154 -3.17 -14.55 -20.58
N TYR A 155 -2.07 -15.22 -20.96
CA TYR A 155 -0.90 -15.34 -20.09
C TYR A 155 -0.27 -13.98 -19.71
N ALA A 156 -0.24 -13.03 -20.65
CA ALA A 156 0.23 -11.66 -20.38
C ALA A 156 -0.64 -10.96 -19.32
N THR A 157 -1.97 -11.15 -19.38
CA THR A 157 -2.93 -10.64 -18.40
C THR A 157 -2.68 -11.25 -17.02
N ALA A 158 -2.48 -12.57 -16.94
CA ALA A 158 -2.18 -13.25 -15.68
C ALA A 158 -0.88 -12.73 -15.03
N LEU A 159 0.17 -12.50 -15.82
CA LEU A 159 1.42 -11.89 -15.35
C LEU A 159 1.18 -10.47 -14.78
N GLY A 160 0.40 -9.65 -15.49
CA GLY A 160 0.00 -8.31 -15.04
C GLY A 160 -0.78 -8.34 -13.72
N LEU A 161 -1.77 -9.23 -13.59
CA LEU A 161 -2.57 -9.40 -12.38
C LEU A 161 -1.70 -9.83 -11.19
N ARG A 162 -0.78 -10.78 -11.36
CA ARG A 162 0.16 -11.15 -10.30
C ARG A 162 1.00 -9.97 -9.84
N ALA A 163 1.61 -9.23 -10.76
CA ALA A 163 2.43 -8.07 -10.41
C ALA A 163 1.60 -6.97 -9.72
N ALA A 164 0.37 -6.71 -10.18
CA ALA A 164 -0.54 -5.77 -9.55
C ALA A 164 -0.93 -6.20 -8.12
N HIS A 165 -1.25 -7.48 -7.91
CA HIS A 165 -1.50 -8.02 -6.58
C HIS A 165 -0.27 -7.93 -5.68
N PHE A 166 0.91 -8.29 -6.18
CA PHE A 166 2.15 -8.20 -5.40
C PHE A 166 2.45 -6.77 -4.96
N LEU A 167 2.23 -5.79 -5.84
CA LEU A 167 2.32 -4.37 -5.49
C LEU A 167 1.30 -4.00 -4.41
N ALA A 168 0.03 -4.38 -4.58
CA ALA A 168 -1.05 -4.07 -3.64
C ALA A 168 -0.86 -4.72 -2.26
N PHE A 169 -0.14 -5.84 -2.18
CA PHE A 169 0.15 -6.54 -0.94
C PHE A 169 1.47 -6.12 -0.28
N GLY A 170 2.22 -5.21 -0.90
CA GLY A 170 3.53 -4.79 -0.38
C GLY A 170 4.54 -5.95 -0.33
N VAL A 171 4.50 -6.84 -1.32
CA VAL A 171 5.44 -7.97 -1.45
C VAL A 171 6.89 -7.46 -1.42
N PRO A 172 7.84 -8.21 -0.81
CA PRO A 172 9.24 -7.82 -0.81
C PRO A 172 9.78 -7.48 -2.21
N PRO A 173 10.65 -6.46 -2.32
CA PRO A 173 11.08 -5.90 -3.59
C PRO A 173 11.72 -6.94 -4.52
N ASP A 174 12.51 -7.88 -4.00
CA ASP A 174 13.15 -8.93 -4.82
C ASP A 174 12.14 -9.84 -5.51
N ARG A 175 11.02 -10.16 -4.84
CA ARG A 175 9.95 -10.98 -5.43
C ARG A 175 9.09 -10.16 -6.38
N PHE A 176 8.79 -8.92 -6.01
CA PHE A 176 8.04 -8.01 -6.89
C PHE A 176 8.81 -7.73 -8.20
N LEU A 177 10.13 -7.53 -8.12
CA LEU A 177 11.00 -7.26 -9.26
C LEU A 177 10.80 -8.31 -10.37
N VAL A 178 10.92 -9.59 -10.02
CA VAL A 178 10.77 -10.70 -10.98
C VAL A 178 9.37 -10.70 -11.62
N ALA A 179 8.32 -10.52 -10.81
CA ALA A 179 6.95 -10.51 -11.32
C ALA A 179 6.68 -9.33 -12.25
N ALA A 180 7.18 -8.14 -11.89
CA ALA A 180 6.99 -6.91 -12.64
C ALA A 180 7.79 -6.90 -13.94
N GLU A 181 9.02 -7.43 -13.96
CA GLU A 181 9.80 -7.62 -15.20
C GLU A 181 9.05 -8.49 -16.20
N GLN A 182 8.55 -9.65 -15.75
CA GLN A 182 7.79 -10.56 -16.61
C GLN A 182 6.48 -9.92 -17.13
N ALA A 183 5.79 -9.15 -16.28
CA ALA A 183 4.58 -8.43 -16.68
C ALA A 183 4.86 -7.36 -17.74
N ILE A 184 5.94 -6.56 -17.57
CA ILE A 184 6.29 -5.49 -18.51
C ILE A 184 6.90 -6.03 -19.81
N GLU A 185 7.61 -7.15 -19.76
CA GLU A 185 8.07 -7.85 -20.97
C GLU A 185 6.89 -8.36 -21.80
N ALA A 186 5.86 -8.91 -21.14
CA ALA A 186 4.66 -9.41 -21.80
C ALA A 186 3.73 -8.29 -22.31
N ASP A 187 3.56 -7.22 -21.52
CA ASP A 187 2.78 -6.05 -21.88
C ASP A 187 3.44 -4.74 -21.37
N PRO A 188 4.13 -4.00 -22.27
CA PRO A 188 4.80 -2.75 -21.92
C PRO A 188 3.86 -1.58 -21.57
N THR A 189 2.55 -1.71 -21.79
CA THR A 189 1.59 -0.61 -21.63
C THR A 189 1.12 -0.39 -20.18
N GLN A 190 1.52 -1.27 -19.27
CA GLN A 190 1.14 -1.21 -17.85
C GLN A 190 1.94 -0.13 -17.09
N SER A 191 1.54 1.15 -17.22
CA SER A 191 2.28 2.30 -16.67
C SER A 191 2.49 2.24 -15.16
N VAL A 192 1.47 1.84 -14.38
CA VAL A 192 1.57 1.73 -12.91
C VAL A 192 2.62 0.69 -12.51
N ILE A 193 2.61 -0.48 -13.16
CA ILE A 193 3.60 -1.53 -12.92
C ILE A 193 4.98 -1.09 -13.39
N ALA A 194 5.08 -0.37 -14.52
CA ALA A 194 6.34 0.16 -15.02
C ALA A 194 6.99 1.15 -14.05
N THR A 195 6.20 2.04 -13.45
CA THR A 195 6.68 2.98 -12.43
C THR A 195 7.11 2.25 -11.15
N ALA A 196 6.34 1.25 -10.69
CA ALA A 196 6.73 0.44 -9.54
C ALA A 196 7.98 -0.41 -9.82
N LEU A 197 8.13 -0.95 -11.03
CA LEU A 197 9.33 -1.68 -11.48
C LEU A 197 10.56 -0.77 -11.43
N ALA A 198 10.44 0.51 -11.78
CA ALA A 198 11.53 1.46 -11.64
C ALA A 198 12.01 1.58 -10.18
N TYR A 199 11.10 1.64 -9.20
CA TYR A 199 11.49 1.63 -7.79
C TYR A 199 12.17 0.32 -7.37
N ALA A 200 11.73 -0.83 -7.91
CA ALA A 200 12.40 -2.10 -7.67
C ALA A 200 13.81 -2.16 -8.32
N TYR A 201 13.99 -1.52 -9.47
CA TYR A 201 15.31 -1.30 -10.06
C TYR A 201 16.19 -0.39 -9.21
N LEU A 202 15.65 0.70 -8.65
CA LEU A 202 16.39 1.55 -7.70
C LEU A 202 16.79 0.76 -6.44
N TYR A 203 15.90 -0.07 -5.92
CA TYR A 203 16.18 -0.97 -4.78
C TYR A 203 17.32 -1.96 -5.09
N SER A 204 17.33 -2.55 -6.29
CA SER A 204 18.37 -3.46 -6.75
C SER A 204 19.59 -2.75 -7.37
N TYR A 205 19.68 -1.42 -7.25
CA TYR A 205 20.76 -0.57 -7.75
C TYR A 205 21.00 -0.69 -9.28
N ARG A 206 19.94 -0.97 -10.05
CA ARG A 206 19.89 -0.96 -11.52
C ARG A 206 19.43 0.41 -12.02
N LEU A 207 20.24 1.44 -11.77
CA LEU A 207 19.84 2.84 -11.88
C LEU A 207 19.54 3.28 -13.33
N GLU A 208 20.28 2.72 -14.29
CA GLU A 208 20.08 2.98 -15.72
C GLU A 208 18.75 2.39 -16.20
N ASP A 209 18.44 1.14 -15.81
CA ASP A 209 17.17 0.49 -16.14
C ASP A 209 15.98 1.25 -15.56
N ALA A 210 16.11 1.74 -14.30
CA ALA A 210 15.12 2.60 -13.68
C ALA A 210 14.91 3.89 -14.47
N SER A 211 16.00 4.55 -14.89
CA SER A 211 15.93 5.81 -15.64
C SER A 211 15.31 5.62 -17.02
N GLU A 212 15.61 4.52 -17.71
CA GLU A 212 15.05 4.20 -19.02
C GLU A 212 13.54 4.00 -18.95
N ILE A 213 13.06 3.14 -18.04
CA ILE A 213 11.63 2.84 -17.94
C ILE A 213 10.83 4.07 -17.49
N LEU A 214 11.37 4.88 -16.56
CA LEU A 214 10.73 6.13 -16.14
C LEU A 214 10.69 7.16 -17.26
N SER A 215 11.72 7.23 -18.10
CA SER A 215 11.73 8.11 -19.27
C SER A 215 10.67 7.70 -20.30
N ARG A 216 10.35 6.40 -20.41
CA ARG A 216 9.22 5.92 -21.22
C ARG A 216 7.89 6.38 -20.63
N VAL A 217 7.65 6.09 -19.34
CA VAL A 217 6.41 6.47 -18.65
C VAL A 217 6.15 7.98 -18.75
N LEU A 218 7.15 8.80 -18.43
CA LEU A 218 7.02 10.26 -18.48
C LEU A 218 6.89 10.86 -19.88
N ARG A 219 7.20 10.09 -20.94
CA ARG A 219 6.92 10.49 -22.32
C ARG A 219 5.44 10.31 -22.67
N GLU A 220 4.81 9.29 -22.11
CA GLU A 220 3.39 8.98 -22.30
C GLU A 220 2.51 9.86 -21.40
N ASP A 221 2.88 9.98 -20.12
CA ASP A 221 2.26 10.89 -19.16
C ASP A 221 3.31 11.72 -18.41
N PRO A 222 3.60 12.94 -18.88
CA PRO A 222 4.52 13.85 -18.20
C PRO A 222 4.04 14.32 -16.83
N THR A 223 2.76 14.10 -16.49
CA THR A 223 2.13 14.55 -15.24
C THR A 223 2.04 13.47 -14.17
N ASP A 224 2.51 12.25 -14.46
CA ASP A 224 2.58 11.17 -13.47
C ASP A 224 3.53 11.54 -12.33
N GLU A 225 2.96 11.90 -11.18
CA GLU A 225 3.70 12.32 -10.00
C GLU A 225 4.56 11.20 -9.40
N PHE A 226 4.15 9.93 -9.51
CA PHE A 226 4.94 8.81 -8.98
C PHE A 226 6.18 8.59 -9.85
N ALA A 227 6.03 8.66 -11.17
CA ALA A 227 7.15 8.57 -12.10
C ALA A 227 8.11 9.77 -11.99
N GLN A 228 7.59 10.99 -11.78
CA GLN A 228 8.41 12.17 -11.52
C GLN A 228 9.23 12.06 -10.22
N ALA A 229 8.60 11.57 -9.15
CA ALA A 229 9.28 11.34 -7.88
C ALA A 229 10.38 10.29 -8.04
N ALA A 230 10.08 9.16 -8.68
CA ALA A 230 11.04 8.09 -8.94
C ALA A 230 12.24 8.59 -9.78
N MET A 231 11.97 9.42 -10.81
CA MET A 231 13.01 10.00 -11.66
C MET A 231 13.90 10.97 -10.89
N SER A 232 13.34 11.73 -9.95
CA SER A 232 14.13 12.59 -9.06
C SER A 232 15.07 11.75 -8.17
N VAL A 233 14.58 10.64 -7.61
CA VAL A 233 15.40 9.71 -6.82
C VAL A 233 16.49 9.07 -7.67
N ALA A 234 16.16 8.57 -8.87
CA ALA A 234 17.12 7.98 -9.80
C ALA A 234 18.27 8.95 -10.12
N LYS A 235 17.95 10.20 -10.43
CA LYS A 235 18.95 11.26 -10.69
C LYS A 235 19.80 11.57 -9.46
N ALA A 236 19.20 11.61 -8.27
CA ALA A 236 19.93 11.84 -7.04
C ALA A 236 20.92 10.71 -6.73
N MET A 237 20.57 9.46 -7.06
CA MET A 237 21.48 8.31 -6.93
C MET A 237 22.57 8.29 -8.01
N LEU A 238 22.26 8.70 -9.25
CA LEU A 238 23.23 8.73 -10.36
C LEU A 238 24.25 9.86 -10.24
N ALA A 239 23.86 11.05 -9.76
CA ALA A 239 24.71 12.23 -9.78
C ALA A 239 26.07 12.06 -9.03
N PRO A 240 26.14 11.43 -7.84
CA PRO A 240 27.41 11.13 -7.18
C PRO A 240 28.31 10.17 -7.97
N LEU A 241 27.71 9.21 -8.69
CA LEU A 241 28.45 8.23 -9.51
C LEU A 241 29.04 8.90 -10.75
N GLU A 242 28.24 9.71 -11.45
CA GLU A 242 28.66 10.42 -12.67
C GLU A 242 29.73 11.47 -12.40
N SER A 243 29.64 12.16 -11.25
CA SER A 243 30.64 13.14 -10.82
C SER A 243 31.90 12.53 -10.22
N GLY A 244 31.89 11.22 -9.93
CA GLY A 244 32.96 10.52 -9.20
C GLY A 244 33.07 10.92 -7.73
N ALA A 245 32.06 11.58 -7.18
CA ALA A 245 31.99 11.99 -5.77
C ALA A 245 31.57 10.84 -4.83
N GLY A 246 31.01 9.75 -5.39
CA GLY A 246 30.65 8.55 -4.65
C GLY A 246 30.70 7.30 -5.52
N THR A 247 30.52 6.15 -4.89
CA THR A 247 30.54 4.83 -5.51
C THR A 247 29.21 4.11 -5.28
N MET A 248 29.00 3.01 -6.00
CA MET A 248 27.82 2.17 -5.79
C MET A 248 27.78 1.58 -4.38
N ASP A 249 28.94 1.30 -3.79
CA ASP A 249 29.02 0.79 -2.43
C ASP A 249 28.66 1.86 -1.39
N ASP A 250 28.90 3.13 -1.68
CA ASP A 250 28.44 4.24 -0.83
C ASP A 250 26.91 4.33 -0.85
N LEU A 251 26.27 4.19 -2.02
CA LEU A 251 24.81 4.17 -2.13
C LEU A 251 24.18 2.98 -1.39
N ARG A 252 24.79 1.79 -1.51
CA ARG A 252 24.37 0.59 -0.78
C ARG A 252 24.53 0.75 0.72
N SER A 253 25.67 1.30 1.15
CA SER A 253 25.96 1.52 2.55
C SER A 253 25.03 2.57 3.17
N ALA A 254 24.58 3.55 2.38
CA ALA A 254 23.56 4.51 2.78
C ALA A 254 22.13 3.94 2.76
N GLY A 255 21.90 2.79 2.11
CA GLY A 255 20.59 2.19 1.92
C GLY A 255 19.66 3.01 1.00
N ALA A 256 20.23 3.65 -0.02
CA ALA A 256 19.45 4.52 -0.92
C ALA A 256 18.34 3.75 -1.67
N GLY A 257 18.56 2.48 -1.99
CA GLY A 257 17.56 1.61 -2.61
C GLY A 257 16.37 1.32 -1.69
N GLU A 258 16.62 1.05 -0.41
CA GLU A 258 15.62 0.84 0.63
C GLU A 258 14.75 2.08 0.82
N ILE A 259 15.37 3.26 0.83
CA ILE A 259 14.67 4.54 0.90
C ILE A 259 13.75 4.73 -0.32
N ALA A 260 14.24 4.42 -1.53
CA ALA A 260 13.45 4.51 -2.75
C ALA A 260 12.21 3.61 -2.68
N TRP A 261 12.39 2.33 -2.31
CA TRP A 261 11.27 1.39 -2.17
C TRP A 261 10.26 1.84 -1.10
N ARG A 262 10.74 2.39 0.01
CA ARG A 262 9.89 2.94 1.07
C ARG A 262 9.07 4.12 0.59
N ILE A 263 9.61 5.02 -0.25
CA ILE A 263 8.85 6.14 -0.83
C ILE A 263 7.64 5.62 -1.62
N LEU A 264 7.84 4.60 -2.47
CA LEU A 264 6.74 3.96 -3.19
C LEU A 264 5.70 3.41 -2.21
N ARG A 265 6.14 2.58 -1.26
CA ARG A 265 5.27 1.95 -0.26
C ARG A 265 4.45 3.01 0.50
N ASP A 266 5.11 4.02 1.04
CA ASP A 266 4.48 5.04 1.87
C ASP A 266 3.46 5.86 1.08
N LYS A 267 3.74 6.17 -0.19
CA LYS A 267 2.80 6.86 -1.06
C LYS A 267 1.64 5.95 -1.51
N SER A 268 1.89 4.66 -1.73
CA SER A 268 0.86 3.69 -2.14
C SER A 268 -0.12 3.35 -1.02
N PHE A 269 0.35 3.27 0.22
CA PHE A 269 -0.47 2.88 1.37
C PHE A 269 -0.86 4.03 2.29
N GLY A 270 -0.37 5.25 2.04
CA GLY A 270 -0.57 6.39 2.94
C GLY A 270 0.09 6.14 4.29
N THR A 271 1.31 5.60 4.29
CA THR A 271 2.03 5.15 5.50
C THR A 271 3.26 5.98 5.79
N SER A 272 3.35 7.22 5.28
CA SER A 272 4.50 8.08 5.59
C SER A 272 4.45 8.56 7.05
N VAL A 273 5.51 9.24 7.48
CA VAL A 273 5.59 9.86 8.82
C VAL A 273 4.42 10.83 9.03
N ASP A 274 4.03 11.63 8.02
CA ASP A 274 2.94 12.61 8.17
C ASP A 274 1.60 11.94 8.47
N GLU A 275 1.24 10.88 7.72
CA GLU A 275 0.01 10.13 7.98
C GLU A 275 0.06 9.38 9.31
N ALA A 276 1.23 8.85 9.70
CA ALA A 276 1.41 8.16 10.97
C ALA A 276 1.21 9.11 12.16
N LEU A 277 1.80 10.32 12.10
CA LEU A 277 1.64 11.34 13.14
C LEU A 277 0.18 11.82 13.24
N LEU A 278 -0.47 12.05 12.09
CA LEU A 278 -1.89 12.42 12.06
C LEU A 278 -2.79 11.32 12.66
N ALA A 279 -2.53 10.06 12.33
CA ALA A 279 -3.27 8.93 12.89
C ALA A 279 -3.01 8.76 14.39
N LEU A 280 -1.78 9.02 14.84
CA LEU A 280 -1.38 8.94 16.24
C LEU A 280 -2.10 9.97 17.09
N GLU A 281 -2.24 11.20 16.60
CA GLU A 281 -2.98 12.28 17.27
C GLU A 281 -4.41 11.86 17.66
N ALA A 282 -5.06 11.06 16.81
CA ALA A 282 -6.44 10.62 17.02
C ALA A 282 -6.60 9.55 18.12
N VAL A 283 -5.51 8.86 18.49
CA VAL A 283 -5.54 7.72 19.42
C VAL A 283 -4.57 7.85 20.60
N MET A 284 -3.83 8.95 20.67
CA MET A 284 -2.82 9.15 21.69
C MET A 284 -3.42 9.17 23.11
N PRO A 285 -2.82 8.47 24.08
CA PRO A 285 -3.20 8.59 25.49
C PRO A 285 -3.04 10.02 26.03
N ASP A 286 -3.97 10.45 26.90
CA ASP A 286 -4.00 11.81 27.46
C ASP A 286 -2.72 12.20 28.22
N ASP A 287 -2.11 11.24 28.92
CA ASP A 287 -0.87 11.44 29.67
C ASP A 287 0.33 11.64 28.74
N LEU A 288 0.43 10.86 27.66
CA LEU A 288 1.43 11.06 26.61
C LEU A 288 1.24 12.44 25.97
N ALA A 289 0.03 12.80 25.56
CA ALA A 289 -0.27 14.08 24.93
C ALA A 289 0.10 15.27 25.84
N GLN A 290 -0.20 15.19 27.14
CA GLN A 290 0.16 16.23 28.11
C GLN A 290 1.67 16.34 28.37
N SER A 291 2.43 15.27 28.10
CA SER A 291 3.89 15.27 28.23
C SER A 291 4.61 15.86 27.01
N LEU A 292 3.93 15.97 25.87
CA LEU A 292 4.49 16.53 24.64
C LEU A 292 4.49 18.06 24.70
N ARG A 293 5.54 18.65 24.13
CA ARG A 293 5.73 20.10 24.08
C ARG A 293 5.04 20.69 22.85
N PRO A 294 4.72 22.00 22.86
CA PRO A 294 4.20 22.66 21.67
C PRO A 294 5.11 22.47 20.44
N PRO A 295 4.56 22.36 19.23
CA PRO A 295 5.36 22.25 18.01
C PRO A 295 6.15 23.52 17.70
N LEU A 296 7.23 23.36 16.92
CA LEU A 296 7.84 24.47 16.20
C LEU A 296 7.05 24.81 14.93
N SER A 297 7.24 26.03 14.40
CA SER A 297 6.76 26.31 13.05
C SER A 297 7.49 25.43 12.03
N ARG A 298 6.88 25.21 10.86
CA ARG A 298 7.50 24.41 9.79
C ARG A 298 8.83 24.99 9.29
N GLU A 299 9.02 26.31 9.41
CA GLU A 299 10.28 26.96 9.02
C GLU A 299 11.36 26.67 10.07
N GLU A 300 11.06 26.89 11.34
CA GLU A 300 11.98 26.58 12.45
C GLU A 300 12.34 25.09 12.52
N ALA A 301 11.37 24.19 12.29
CA ALA A 301 11.62 22.75 12.28
C ALA A 301 12.59 22.34 11.16
N ARG A 302 12.46 22.92 9.96
CA ARG A 302 13.36 22.67 8.83
C ARG A 302 14.77 23.22 9.03
N GLU A 303 14.90 24.31 9.78
CA GLU A 303 16.19 24.89 10.13
C GLU A 303 16.84 24.17 11.33
N SER A 304 16.09 23.33 12.04
CA SER A 304 16.59 22.52 13.13
C SER A 304 17.45 21.35 12.64
N ARG A 305 18.23 20.76 13.56
CA ARG A 305 19.04 19.57 13.27
C ARG A 305 18.29 18.23 13.46
N GLY A 306 17.04 18.27 13.91
CA GLY A 306 16.23 17.05 14.12
C GLY A 306 15.33 16.69 12.96
N GLU A 307 14.47 15.69 13.15
CA GLU A 307 13.47 15.28 12.14
C GLU A 307 12.36 16.34 12.06
N ASP A 308 12.27 16.99 10.90
CA ASP A 308 11.50 18.22 10.71
C ASP A 308 10.00 17.98 10.83
N LYS A 309 9.49 16.82 10.40
CA LYS A 309 8.08 16.46 10.53
C LYS A 309 7.71 16.19 11.98
N VAL A 310 8.57 15.49 12.72
CA VAL A 310 8.33 15.17 14.13
C VAL A 310 8.42 16.44 14.98
N ILE A 311 9.40 17.31 14.76
CA ILE A 311 9.55 18.57 15.51
C ILE A 311 8.44 19.57 15.18
N ALA A 312 7.98 19.60 13.92
CA ALA A 312 6.81 20.39 13.53
C ALA A 312 5.49 19.83 14.10
N TRP A 313 5.48 18.60 14.60
CA TRP A 313 4.35 17.99 15.29
C TRP A 313 4.40 18.25 16.80
N HIS A 314 5.53 17.96 17.44
CA HIS A 314 5.82 18.33 18.83
C HIS A 314 7.32 18.55 19.04
N ASP A 315 7.71 19.67 19.66
CA ASP A 315 9.12 19.96 19.95
C ASP A 315 9.59 19.26 21.23
N GLY A 316 9.60 17.93 21.19
CA GLY A 316 10.06 17.09 22.28
C GLY A 316 9.01 16.79 23.35
N GLN A 317 9.49 16.13 24.39
CA GLN A 317 8.68 15.57 25.47
C GLN A 317 9.33 15.88 26.83
N VAL A 318 8.52 15.93 27.90
CA VAL A 318 9.01 16.15 29.26
C VAL A 318 9.98 15.01 29.68
N PRO A 319 11.18 15.34 30.22
CA PRO A 319 12.10 14.33 30.76
C PRO A 319 11.47 13.39 31.78
N GLY A 320 11.89 12.11 31.78
CA GLY A 320 11.34 11.08 32.68
C GLY A 320 9.96 10.54 32.31
N THR A 321 9.44 10.87 31.13
CA THR A 321 8.10 10.41 30.68
C THR A 321 8.13 9.45 29.49
N GLY A 322 9.30 8.91 29.13
CA GLY A 322 9.45 8.04 27.96
C GLY A 322 8.58 6.78 27.98
N GLU A 323 8.31 6.23 29.17
CA GLU A 323 7.45 5.03 29.34
C GLU A 323 6.00 5.22 28.84
N LEU A 324 5.54 6.46 28.65
CA LEU A 324 4.20 6.78 28.17
C LEU A 324 3.94 6.32 26.72
N TRP A 325 4.99 6.03 25.95
CA TRP A 325 4.89 5.40 24.63
C TRP A 325 4.49 3.91 24.68
N GLY A 326 4.34 3.36 25.89
CA GLY A 326 3.90 1.99 26.14
C GLY A 326 4.99 0.94 25.92
N GLN A 327 4.62 -0.34 26.10
CA GLN A 327 5.48 -1.54 25.89
C GLN A 327 6.83 -1.54 26.62
N GLY A 328 7.01 -0.72 27.66
CA GLY A 328 8.24 -0.64 28.44
C GLY A 328 9.40 0.06 27.72
N TRP A 329 9.13 0.89 26.71
CA TRP A 329 10.16 1.70 26.05
C TRP A 329 10.44 2.95 26.88
N PRO A 330 11.69 3.20 27.32
CA PRO A 330 12.01 4.35 28.16
C PRO A 330 12.31 5.63 27.36
N PHE A 331 12.04 5.63 26.05
CA PHE A 331 12.44 6.70 25.14
C PHE A 331 11.42 7.82 25.09
N ARG A 332 11.89 9.06 25.20
CA ARG A 332 11.11 10.28 25.04
C ARG A 332 11.56 11.06 23.81
N LEU A 333 10.66 11.87 23.26
CA LEU A 333 11.00 12.75 22.15
C LEU A 333 12.00 13.83 22.59
N MET A 334 13.06 14.04 21.81
CA MET A 334 14.03 15.11 22.02
C MET A 334 13.50 16.43 21.47
N THR A 335 13.85 17.55 22.09
CA THR A 335 13.60 18.88 21.52
C THR A 335 14.65 19.20 20.44
N ALA A 336 14.33 20.11 19.53
CA ALA A 336 15.28 20.67 18.57
C ALA A 336 16.53 21.27 19.25
N ALA A 337 16.34 21.89 20.41
CA ALA A 337 17.45 22.45 21.20
C ALA A 337 18.35 21.36 21.79
N GLU A 338 17.77 20.27 22.32
CA GLU A 338 18.54 19.13 22.85
C GLU A 338 19.39 18.46 21.76
N ILE A 339 18.82 18.31 20.56
CA ILE A 339 19.54 17.75 19.40
C ILE A 339 20.68 18.68 19.00
N GLY A 340 20.42 19.99 18.89
CA GLY A 340 21.44 20.97 18.55
C GLY A 340 22.61 21.04 19.56
N GLU A 341 22.29 21.04 20.85
CA GLU A 341 23.29 21.01 21.93
C GLU A 341 24.14 19.73 21.89
N MET A 342 23.51 18.59 21.61
CA MET A 342 24.21 17.32 21.51
C MET A 342 25.13 17.26 20.29
N ASP A 343 24.66 17.70 19.11
CA ASP A 343 25.50 17.72 17.92
C ASP A 343 26.71 18.64 18.10
N GLU A 344 26.50 19.83 18.69
CA GLU A 344 27.60 20.75 19.01
C GLU A 344 28.59 20.10 19.99
N ALA A 345 28.10 19.37 21.00
CA ALA A 345 28.95 18.66 21.95
C ALA A 345 29.74 17.50 21.29
N ILE A 346 29.14 16.77 20.35
CA ILE A 346 29.81 15.70 19.59
C ILE A 346 30.90 16.30 18.70
N GLU A 347 30.62 17.40 18.01
CA GLU A 347 31.58 18.11 17.15
C GLU A 347 32.77 18.67 17.97
N GLN A 348 32.50 19.25 19.14
CA GLN A 348 33.55 19.84 19.98
C GLN A 348 34.40 18.79 20.70
N HIS A 349 33.79 17.66 21.10
CA HIS A 349 34.42 16.66 21.97
C HIS A 349 34.17 15.22 21.48
N PRO A 350 34.57 14.85 20.26
CA PRO A 350 34.24 13.54 19.67
C PRO A 350 34.80 12.35 20.46
N GLN A 351 35.88 12.54 21.23
CA GLN A 351 36.44 11.51 22.10
C GLN A 351 35.51 11.08 23.25
N ASP A 352 34.61 11.97 23.68
CA ASP A 352 33.64 11.71 24.75
C ASP A 352 32.40 10.98 24.22
N TRP A 353 32.27 10.92 22.89
CA TRP A 353 31.16 10.38 22.12
C TRP A 353 31.63 9.25 21.19
N PRO A 354 32.33 8.21 21.70
CA PRO A 354 32.99 7.21 20.87
C PRO A 354 32.06 6.32 20.04
N GLN A 355 30.75 6.37 20.30
CA GLN A 355 29.71 5.71 19.52
C GLN A 355 29.27 6.51 18.29
N TRP A 356 29.72 7.76 18.13
CA TRP A 356 29.38 8.67 17.03
C TRP A 356 30.58 8.94 16.10
N LYS A 357 31.55 8.01 16.07
CA LYS A 357 32.91 8.20 15.52
C LYS A 357 33.03 8.41 14.01
N ASN A 358 31.99 8.16 13.22
CA ASN A 358 32.11 8.19 11.76
C ASN A 358 31.52 9.48 11.19
N GLU A 359 32.37 10.36 10.67
CA GLU A 359 31.98 11.56 9.89
C GLU A 359 31.14 11.21 8.64
N SER A 360 31.16 9.95 8.22
CA SER A 360 30.40 9.42 7.08
C SER A 360 29.06 8.76 7.45
N GLU A 361 28.76 8.58 8.74
CA GLU A 361 27.47 8.02 9.16
C GLU A 361 26.44 9.15 9.23
N TYR A 362 25.57 9.21 8.22
CA TYR A 362 24.35 10.00 8.31
C TYR A 362 23.44 9.37 9.37
N TYR A 363 23.12 10.13 10.41
CA TYR A 363 22.12 9.76 11.39
C TYR A 363 21.28 10.97 11.78
N GLN A 364 20.03 10.72 12.14
CA GLN A 364 19.13 11.75 12.67
C GLN A 364 18.64 11.31 14.05
N GLN A 365 18.86 12.15 15.05
CA GLN A 365 18.42 11.89 16.42
C GLN A 365 16.94 12.26 16.57
N ILE A 366 16.18 11.40 17.24
CA ILE A 366 14.72 11.59 17.37
C ILE A 366 14.29 11.42 18.83
N PHE A 367 14.70 10.33 19.48
CA PHE A 367 14.34 10.04 20.87
C PHE A 367 15.58 9.78 21.73
N THR A 368 15.44 10.00 23.04
CA THR A 368 16.45 9.66 24.05
C THR A 368 15.81 9.01 25.27
N ASP A 369 16.56 8.17 25.99
CA ASP A 369 16.16 7.66 27.31
C ASP A 369 16.99 8.27 28.44
N ASP A 370 16.55 8.08 29.69
CA ASP A 370 17.26 8.60 30.85
C ASP A 370 18.59 7.87 31.14
N ALA A 371 18.88 6.77 30.43
CA ALA A 371 20.12 6.01 30.52
C ALA A 371 21.19 6.46 29.50
N GLY A 372 20.87 7.45 28.66
CA GLY A 372 21.77 7.98 27.64
C GLY A 372 21.86 7.12 26.37
N ALA A 373 20.80 6.36 26.06
CA ALA A 373 20.60 5.75 24.76
C ALA A 373 19.71 6.64 23.88
N TYR A 374 19.79 6.42 22.57
CA TYR A 374 19.10 7.21 21.56
C TYR A 374 18.37 6.31 20.57
N LEU A 375 17.22 6.77 20.09
CA LEU A 375 16.67 6.26 18.84
C LEU A 375 17.07 7.19 17.71
N ILE A 376 17.73 6.61 16.71
CA ILE A 376 18.23 7.32 15.54
C ILE A 376 17.72 6.69 14.26
N GLU A 377 17.46 7.52 13.26
CA GLU A 377 17.35 7.05 11.89
C GLU A 377 18.76 6.91 11.30
N GLY A 378 19.10 5.72 10.81
CA GLY A 378 20.39 5.40 10.22
C GLY A 378 20.27 4.97 8.75
N PRO A 379 21.24 4.20 8.22
CA PRO A 379 21.23 3.73 6.84
C PRO A 379 19.94 3.03 6.42
N GLY A 380 19.50 3.29 5.19
CA GLY A 380 18.22 2.82 4.66
C GLY A 380 17.01 3.46 5.33
N GLY A 381 17.23 4.48 6.16
CA GLY A 381 16.24 5.11 7.01
C GLY A 381 15.69 4.19 8.10
N ARG A 382 16.45 3.17 8.49
CA ARG A 382 16.05 2.24 9.56
C ARG A 382 16.18 2.91 10.91
N LEU A 383 15.31 2.53 11.84
CA LEU A 383 15.32 3.09 13.19
C LEU A 383 16.15 2.18 14.11
N TYR A 384 17.22 2.72 14.68
CA TYR A 384 18.13 2.01 15.56
C TYR A 384 18.10 2.57 16.98
N ARG A 385 18.28 1.69 17.96
CA ARG A 385 18.70 2.05 19.30
C ARG A 385 20.22 2.07 19.36
N ARG A 386 20.79 3.23 19.66
CA ARG A 386 22.22 3.44 19.88
C ARG A 386 22.49 3.68 21.36
N GLY A 387 23.31 2.82 21.95
CA GLY A 387 23.78 2.95 23.34
C GLY A 387 25.22 3.44 23.43
N THR A 388 25.68 3.74 24.64
CA THR A 388 27.06 4.23 24.89
C THR A 388 28.15 3.16 24.71
N ARG A 389 27.81 1.87 24.81
CA ARG A 389 28.76 0.75 24.77
C ARG A 389 28.25 -0.49 24.03
N GLU A 390 27.07 -0.42 23.46
CA GLU A 390 26.41 -1.52 22.76
C GLU A 390 26.42 -1.24 21.26
N ALA A 391 26.44 -2.29 20.44
CA ALA A 391 26.22 -2.13 19.00
C ALA A 391 24.78 -1.66 18.76
N ASP A 392 24.59 -0.91 17.68
CA ASP A 392 23.27 -0.45 17.28
C ASP A 392 22.32 -1.64 17.08
N GLN A 393 21.13 -1.51 17.65
CA GLN A 393 20.08 -2.52 17.54
C GLN A 393 18.95 -1.95 16.69
N GLU A 394 18.62 -2.60 15.57
CA GLU A 394 17.45 -2.22 14.78
C GLU A 394 16.18 -2.45 15.60
N ILE A 395 15.37 -1.39 15.74
CA ILE A 395 14.11 -1.39 16.50
C ILE A 395 12.91 -1.42 15.56
N ALA A 396 13.02 -0.78 14.39
CA ALA A 396 12.01 -0.80 13.35
C ALA A 396 12.63 -0.58 11.97
N ALA A 397 11.94 -1.03 10.93
CA ALA A 397 12.36 -0.85 9.54
C ALA A 397 12.40 0.64 9.13
N SER A 398 11.65 1.50 9.83
CA SER A 398 11.66 2.96 9.65
C SER A 398 11.00 3.67 10.84
N LEU A 399 11.16 5.00 10.89
CA LEU A 399 10.41 5.84 11.84
C LEU A 399 8.90 5.74 11.62
N SER A 400 8.43 5.80 10.37
CA SER A 400 7.00 5.68 10.07
C SER A 400 6.45 4.32 10.52
N ASP A 401 7.20 3.23 10.33
CA ASP A 401 6.81 1.91 10.81
C ASP A 401 6.70 1.84 12.33
N TRP A 402 7.63 2.47 13.05
CA TRP A 402 7.57 2.55 14.51
C TRP A 402 6.35 3.36 14.99
N LEU A 403 6.05 4.48 14.34
CA LEU A 403 4.89 5.33 14.65
C LEU A 403 3.57 4.57 14.38
N TRP A 404 3.43 3.88 13.26
CA TRP A 404 2.25 3.05 12.99
C TRP A 404 2.10 1.89 13.98
N ASP A 405 3.20 1.31 14.47
CA ASP A 405 3.16 0.34 15.57
C ASP A 405 2.62 0.98 16.86
N ARG A 406 2.87 2.28 17.12
CA ARG A 406 2.25 3.02 18.24
C ARG A 406 0.77 3.26 18.00
N VAL A 407 0.38 3.72 16.81
CA VAL A 407 -1.03 3.89 16.42
C VAL A 407 -1.82 2.60 16.70
N ALA A 408 -1.32 1.46 16.21
CA ALA A 408 -1.95 0.17 16.43
C ALA A 408 -1.99 -0.22 17.92
N ALA A 409 -0.90 0.01 18.66
CA ALA A 409 -0.83 -0.30 20.09
C ALA A 409 -1.82 0.53 20.93
N PHE A 410 -2.14 1.74 20.48
CA PHE A 410 -3.15 2.61 21.10
C PHE A 410 -4.57 2.39 20.55
N GLY A 411 -4.78 1.36 19.71
CA GLY A 411 -6.09 0.96 19.21
C GLY A 411 -6.52 1.65 17.92
N GLY A 412 -5.61 2.35 17.24
CA GLY A 412 -5.84 2.92 15.92
C GLY A 412 -5.80 1.89 14.79
N HIS A 413 -6.31 2.29 13.63
CA HIS A 413 -6.24 1.49 12.40
C HIS A 413 -4.86 1.61 11.77
N ASP A 414 -4.23 0.48 11.42
CA ASP A 414 -2.96 0.41 10.70
C ASP A 414 -3.22 0.03 9.24
N PRO A 415 -2.96 0.94 8.28
CA PRO A 415 -3.20 0.71 6.86
C PRO A 415 -2.11 -0.13 6.18
N ARG A 416 -1.02 -0.49 6.88
CA ARG A 416 0.07 -1.28 6.29
C ARG A 416 -0.41 -2.70 5.93
N PRO A 417 -0.05 -3.22 4.73
CA PRO A 417 -0.39 -4.58 4.34
C PRO A 417 0.08 -5.63 5.36
N GLY A 418 -0.76 -6.62 5.63
CA GLY A 418 -0.43 -7.76 6.49
C GLY A 418 -0.44 -7.45 8.00
N ARG A 419 -0.78 -6.22 8.41
CA ARG A 419 -0.85 -5.81 9.82
C ARG A 419 -2.28 -5.69 10.38
N ALA A 420 -3.28 -5.55 9.50
CA ALA A 420 -4.68 -5.59 9.89
C ALA A 420 -5.08 -7.00 10.37
N GLY A 421 -5.25 -7.17 11.69
CA GLY A 421 -5.72 -8.44 12.27
C GLY A 421 -5.06 -8.90 13.55
N ARG A 422 -4.00 -8.23 14.03
CA ARG A 422 -3.47 -8.45 15.40
C ARG A 422 -4.21 -7.62 16.45
N MET A 423 -5.55 -7.55 16.37
CA MET A 423 -6.34 -7.18 17.56
C MET A 423 -6.34 -8.40 18.47
N ARG A 424 -5.76 -8.24 19.66
CA ARG A 424 -5.74 -9.26 20.72
C ARG A 424 -7.13 -9.57 21.24
#